data_AF-A0A3M3AU61-F1
#
_entry.id   AF-A0A3M3AU61-F1
#
_cell.length_a   1.000
_cell.length_b   1.000
_cell.length_c   1.000
_cell.angle_alpha   90.00
_cell.angle_beta   90.00
_cell.angle_gamma   90.00
#
_symmetry.space_group_name_H-M   'P 1'
#
loop_
_entity.id
_entity.type
_entity.pdbx_description
1 polymer ?
#
loop_
_entity_poly.entity_id
_entity_poly.type
_entity_poly.pdbx_seq_one_letter_code
_entity_poly.pdbx_strand_id
1 'polypeptide(L)'
;GGGMRIGGKGLGLGGIVIIVAIGLLTGQDPMQILGQLTGQGTEQSAPPSAQTRQAPPANDQQAEFVRSILGDTEDTWRAVFAQNGREYKDPTLVLFSGQVNSACGR
;
A
#
# COMPACT_ATOMS: atom_id res chain seq x y z
N GLY A 1 37.01 7.93 37.50
CA GLY A 1 35.64 7.89 36.97
C GLY A 1 35.58 8.78 35.75
N GLY A 2 35.54 8.19 34.56
CA GLY A 2 35.43 8.91 33.29
C GLY A 2 34.39 8.18 32.46
N GLY A 3 33.18 8.72 32.42
CA GLY A 3 32.11 8.20 31.57
C GLY A 3 32.37 8.63 30.13
N MET A 4 32.40 7.66 29.22
CA MET A 4 32.21 7.93 27.80
C MET A 4 30.78 7.51 27.46
N ARG A 5 29.93 8.52 27.28
CA ARG A 5 28.58 8.35 26.76
C ARG A 5 28.70 7.89 25.31
N ILE A 6 28.39 6.63 25.04
CA ILE A 6 28.21 6.13 23.67
C ILE A 6 26.77 6.46 23.28
N GLY A 7 26.58 7.69 22.80
CA GLY A 7 25.34 8.17 22.22
C GLY A 7 25.62 8.72 20.82
N GLY A 8 25.13 8.02 19.80
CA GLY A 8 24.78 8.59 18.51
C GLY A 8 25.89 9.02 17.56
N LYS A 9 26.50 8.07 16.83
CA LYS A 9 26.82 8.14 15.38
C LYS A 9 27.70 6.96 14.97
N GLY A 10 27.06 5.94 14.37
CA GLY A 10 27.73 4.88 13.62
C GLY A 10 28.44 3.82 14.46
N LEU A 11 28.32 2.57 14.04
CA LEU A 11 29.21 1.50 14.49
C LEU A 11 30.61 1.83 13.96
N GLY A 12 31.48 2.39 14.80
CA GLY A 12 32.89 2.57 14.46
C GLY A 12 33.55 1.21 14.25
N LEU A 13 34.70 1.18 13.56
CA LEU A 13 35.48 -0.05 13.31
C LEU A 13 35.74 -0.86 14.59
N GLY A 14 35.93 -0.20 15.73
CA GLY A 14 36.09 -0.86 17.02
C GLY A 14 34.85 -1.63 17.51
N GLY A 15 33.64 -1.14 17.21
CA GLY A 15 32.40 -1.84 17.55
C GLY A 15 32.20 -3.10 16.72
N ILE A 16 32.57 -3.06 15.43
CA ILE A 16 32.49 -4.22 14.53
C ILE A 16 33.41 -5.34 15.02
N VAL A 17 34.65 -5.01 15.40
CA VAL A 17 35.63 -6.00 15.90
C VAL A 17 35.11 -6.71 17.16
N ILE A 18 34.44 -5.99 18.06
CA ILE A 18 33.87 -6.57 19.29
C ILE A 18 32.74 -7.54 18.95
N ILE A 19 31.82 -7.18 18.04
CA ILE A 19 30.70 -8.05 17.65
C ILE A 19 31.21 -9.33 16.98
N VAL A 20 32.20 -9.22 16.09
CA VAL A 20 32.81 -10.38 15.43
C VAL A 20 33.51 -11.28 16.43
N ALA A 21 34.26 -10.72 17.39
CA ALA A 21 34.91 -11.51 18.43
C ALA A 21 33.88 -12.28 19.29
N ILE A 22 32.77 -11.63 19.66
CA ILE A 22 31.69 -12.29 20.41
C ILE A 22 31.06 -13.41 19.57
N GLY A 23 30.73 -13.16 18.29
CA GLY A 23 30.17 -14.17 17.39
C GLY A 23 31.08 -15.39 17.19
N LEU A 24 32.39 -15.18 17.09
CA LEU A 24 33.36 -16.28 16.99
C LEU A 24 33.49 -17.10 18.30
N LEU A 25 33.30 -16.47 19.46
CA LEU A 25 33.35 -17.15 20.76
C LEU A 25 32.04 -17.89 21.09
N THR A 26 30.90 -17.33 20.72
CA THR A 26 29.57 -17.90 21.03
C THR A 26 29.00 -18.77 19.90
N GLY A 27 29.63 -18.75 18.73
CA GLY A 27 29.14 -19.43 17.52
C GLY A 27 27.91 -18.75 16.89
N GLN A 28 27.54 -17.55 17.33
CA GLN A 28 26.41 -16.79 16.78
C GLN A 28 26.84 -15.91 15.61
N ASP A 29 25.92 -15.70 14.66
CA ASP A 29 26.16 -14.81 13.53
C ASP A 29 26.25 -13.35 14.04
N PRO A 30 27.35 -12.62 13.75
CA PRO A 30 27.50 -11.21 14.12
C PRO A 30 26.35 -10.32 13.62
N MET A 31 25.68 -10.69 12.53
CA MET A 31 24.48 -9.98 12.04
C MET A 31 23.27 -10.13 12.97
N GLN A 32 23.11 -11.28 13.63
CA GLN A 32 22.03 -11.49 14.59
C GLN A 32 22.27 -10.69 15.88
N ILE A 33 23.51 -10.67 16.36
CA ILE A 33 23.92 -9.87 17.53
C ILE A 33 23.71 -8.38 17.23
N LEU A 34 24.06 -7.93 16.03
CA LEU A 34 23.82 -6.55 15.60
C LEU A 34 22.32 -6.23 15.49
N GLY A 35 21.49 -7.14 14.97
CA GLY A 35 20.04 -7.00 14.92
C GLY A 35 19.40 -6.87 16.30
N GLN A 36 19.86 -7.65 17.27
CA GLN A 36 19.43 -7.56 18.67
C GLN A 36 19.85 -6.24 19.34
N LEU A 37 21.08 -5.78 19.09
CA LEU A 37 21.62 -4.52 19.66
C LEU A 37 20.99 -3.27 19.03
N THR A 38 20.62 -3.32 17.76
CA THR A 38 19.98 -2.20 17.03
C THR A 38 18.47 -2.14 17.23
N GLY A 39 17.90 -3.02 18.06
CA GLY A 39 16.45 -3.07 18.28
C GLY A 39 15.67 -3.53 17.05
N GLN A 40 16.33 -4.10 16.04
CA GLN A 40 15.70 -4.83 14.94
C GLN A 40 15.36 -6.24 15.42
N GLY A 41 14.64 -6.30 16.54
CA GLY A 41 13.77 -7.43 16.84
C GLY A 41 12.81 -7.55 15.66
N THR A 42 12.56 -8.78 15.24
CA THR A 42 11.57 -9.17 14.26
C THR A 42 10.24 -8.47 14.51
N GLU A 43 10.06 -7.27 13.93
CA GLU A 43 8.76 -6.79 13.52
C GLU A 43 8.34 -7.72 12.39
N GLN A 44 7.78 -8.85 12.80
CA GLN A 44 7.04 -9.73 11.92
C GLN A 44 5.85 -8.91 11.46
N SER A 45 6.03 -8.22 10.34
CA SER A 45 5.01 -7.44 9.66
C SER A 45 3.77 -8.32 9.56
N ALA A 46 2.78 -8.05 10.41
CA ALA A 46 1.47 -8.62 10.24
C ALA A 46 1.03 -8.27 8.81
N PRO A 47 0.46 -9.21 8.04
CA PRO A 47 -0.08 -8.88 6.74
C PRO A 47 -1.04 -7.70 6.93
N PRO A 48 -0.96 -6.65 6.10
CA PRO A 48 -1.87 -5.52 6.25
C PRO A 48 -3.28 -6.09 6.22
N SER A 49 -3.99 -5.94 7.34
CA SER A 49 -5.41 -6.23 7.39
C SER A 49 -6.02 -5.51 6.19
N ALA A 50 -6.71 -6.24 5.32
CA ALA A 50 -7.44 -5.65 4.21
C ALA A 50 -8.46 -4.68 4.81
N GLN A 51 -8.07 -3.42 4.97
CA GLN A 51 -8.98 -2.35 5.30
C GLN A 51 -9.89 -2.26 4.09
N THR A 52 -11.13 -2.70 4.29
CA THR A 52 -12.21 -2.45 3.34
C THR A 52 -12.29 -0.94 3.16
N ARG A 53 -11.64 -0.43 2.12
CA ARG A 53 -11.81 0.97 1.70
C ARG A 53 -13.29 1.09 1.39
N GLN A 54 -14.00 1.93 2.14
CA GLN A 54 -15.40 2.22 1.87
C GLN A 54 -15.49 2.83 0.47
N ALA A 55 -16.55 2.49 -0.26
CA ALA A 55 -16.86 3.14 -1.53
C ALA A 55 -16.85 4.65 -1.31
N PRO A 56 -16.26 5.45 -2.21
CA PRO A 56 -16.34 6.88 -2.08
C PRO A 56 -17.81 7.29 -1.96
N PRO A 57 -18.14 8.32 -1.14
CA PRO A 57 -19.51 8.80 -1.02
C PRO A 57 -20.09 9.05 -2.42
N ALA A 58 -21.34 8.66 -2.64
CA ALA A 58 -21.98 8.83 -3.94
C ALA A 58 -22.09 10.30 -4.39
N ASN A 59 -21.74 11.25 -3.53
CA ASN A 59 -21.73 12.69 -3.73
C ASN A 59 -20.32 13.31 -3.59
N ASP A 60 -19.25 12.51 -3.73
CA ASP A 60 -17.91 13.08 -3.84
C ASP A 60 -17.69 13.72 -5.23
N GLN A 61 -16.72 14.63 -5.33
CA GLN A 61 -16.49 15.38 -6.57
C GLN A 61 -16.10 14.49 -7.75
N GLN A 62 -15.44 13.35 -7.49
CA GLN A 62 -15.04 12.42 -8.54
C GLN A 62 -16.24 11.61 -9.08
N ALA A 63 -17.16 11.20 -8.21
CA ALA A 63 -18.41 10.55 -8.57
C ALA A 63 -19.30 11.48 -9.38
N GLU A 64 -19.41 12.75 -9.00
CA GLU A 64 -20.15 13.77 -9.77
C GLU A 64 -19.55 13.98 -11.17
N PHE A 65 -18.22 14.03 -11.26
CA PHE A 65 -17.53 14.12 -12.55
C PHE A 65 -17.81 12.90 -13.45
N VAL A 66 -17.67 11.68 -12.90
CA VAL A 66 -17.95 10.43 -13.66
C VAL A 66 -19.42 10.35 -14.06
N ARG A 67 -20.35 10.78 -13.19
CA ARG A 67 -21.78 10.87 -13.49
C ARG A 67 -22.08 11.80 -14.66
N SER A 68 -21.43 12.97 -14.71
CA SER A 68 -21.59 13.91 -15.82
C SER A 68 -21.15 13.28 -17.14
N ILE A 69 -19.98 12.65 -17.17
CA ILE A 69 -19.48 11.98 -18.39
C ILE A 69 -20.43 10.85 -18.82
N LEU A 70 -20.93 10.07 -17.86
CA LEU A 70 -21.90 9.01 -18.18
C LEU A 70 -23.18 9.60 -18.76
N GLY A 71 -23.73 10.66 -18.16
CA GLY A 71 -24.92 11.34 -18.66
C GLY A 71 -24.77 11.83 -20.10
N ASP A 72 -23.66 12.52 -20.41
CA ASP A 72 -23.37 12.99 -21.77
C ASP A 72 -23.25 11.82 -22.77
N THR A 73 -22.66 10.70 -22.31
CA THR A 73 -22.52 9.47 -23.10
C THR A 73 -23.87 8.85 -23.38
N GLU A 74 -24.73 8.73 -22.38
CA GLU A 74 -26.08 8.20 -22.52
C GLU A 74 -26.93 9.06 -23.45
N ASP A 75 -26.86 10.40 -23.35
CA ASP A 75 -27.57 11.31 -24.25
C ASP A 75 -27.15 11.11 -25.71
N THR A 76 -25.84 10.98 -25.93
CA THR A 76 -25.29 10.67 -27.26
C THR A 76 -25.85 9.35 -27.80
N TRP A 77 -25.84 8.29 -26.99
CA TRP A 77 -26.31 6.97 -27.43
C TRP A 77 -27.82 6.89 -27.59
N ARG A 78 -28.60 7.54 -26.72
CA ARG A 78 -30.05 7.70 -26.88
C ARG A 78 -30.38 8.33 -28.22
N ALA A 79 -29.68 9.42 -28.58
CA ALA A 79 -29.87 10.09 -29.87
C ALA A 79 -29.50 9.18 -31.06
N VAL A 80 -28.38 8.46 -30.98
CA VAL A 80 -27.95 7.53 -32.05
C VAL A 80 -28.93 6.37 -32.21
N PHE A 81 -29.39 5.77 -31.11
CA PHE A 81 -30.33 4.64 -31.16
C PHE A 81 -31.70 5.08 -31.69
N ALA A 82 -32.20 6.24 -31.26
CA ALA A 82 -33.45 6.80 -31.74
C ALA A 82 -33.43 7.02 -33.27
N GLN A 83 -32.33 7.54 -33.83
CA GLN A 83 -32.15 7.69 -35.28
C GLN A 83 -32.20 6.36 -36.04
N ASN A 84 -31.89 5.25 -35.37
CA ASN A 84 -31.91 3.91 -35.95
C ASN A 84 -33.22 3.15 -35.62
N GLY A 85 -34.23 3.80 -35.05
CA GLY A 85 -35.49 3.17 -34.65
C GLY A 85 -35.33 2.14 -33.52
N ARG A 86 -34.31 2.32 -32.68
CA ARG A 86 -33.99 1.45 -31.54
C ARG A 86 -34.07 2.25 -30.25
N GLU A 87 -34.28 1.55 -29.14
CA GLU A 87 -34.23 2.13 -27.80
C GLU A 87 -32.89 1.78 -27.15
N TYR A 88 -32.22 2.79 -26.59
CA TYR A 88 -31.02 2.60 -25.80
C TYR A 88 -31.41 2.27 -24.35
N LYS A 89 -30.78 1.24 -23.77
CA LYS A 89 -30.98 0.87 -22.37
C LYS A 89 -29.87 1.47 -21.53
N ASP A 90 -30.23 2.39 -20.64
CA ASP A 90 -29.27 3.07 -19.77
C ASP A 90 -28.54 2.05 -18.84
N PRO A 91 -27.20 2.16 -18.73
CA PRO A 91 -26.41 1.30 -17.86
C PRO A 91 -26.51 1.72 -16.39
N THR A 92 -26.25 0.78 -15.48
CA THR A 92 -26.08 1.12 -14.06
C THR A 92 -24.64 1.51 -13.77
N LEU A 93 -24.45 2.72 -13.23
CA LEU A 93 -23.14 3.16 -12.73
C LEU A 93 -22.81 2.47 -11.39
N VAL A 94 -21.76 1.65 -11.39
CA VAL A 94 -21.22 1.02 -10.18
C VAL A 94 -19.81 1.56 -9.92
N LEU A 95 -19.65 2.29 -8.82
CA LEU A 95 -18.35 2.80 -8.37
C LEU A 95 -17.75 1.84 -7.36
N PHE A 96 -16.53 1.35 -7.63
CA PHE A 96 -15.82 0.44 -6.74
C PHE A 96 -14.82 1.19 -5.86
N SER A 97 -14.62 0.71 -4.64
CA SER A 97 -13.48 1.07 -3.81
C SER A 97 -12.48 -0.09 -3.72
N GLY A 98 -11.20 0.21 -3.93
CA GLY A 98 -10.14 -0.78 -3.81
C GLY A 98 -9.84 -1.50 -5.13
N GLN A 99 -9.66 -2.82 -5.08
CA GLN A 99 -9.34 -3.64 -6.25
C GLN A 99 -10.54 -4.52 -6.60
N VAL A 100 -10.83 -4.65 -7.89
CA VAL A 100 -11.84 -5.57 -8.41
C VAL A 100 -11.13 -6.75 -9.04
N ASN A 101 -11.47 -7.96 -8.61
CA ASN A 101 -10.93 -9.16 -9.22
C ASN A 101 -11.71 -9.44 -10.50
N SER A 102 -11.09 -9.18 -11.66
CA SER A 102 -11.74 -9.27 -12.97
C SER A 102 -11.15 -10.41 -13.80
N ALA A 103 -11.85 -10.81 -14.86
CA ALA A 103 -11.34 -11.81 -15.80
C ALA A 103 -10.03 -11.38 -16.49
N CYS A 104 -9.73 -10.08 -16.50
CA CYS A 104 -8.50 -9.53 -17.07
C CYS A 104 -7.38 -9.34 -16.03
N GLY A 105 -7.62 -9.68 -14.75
CA GLY A 105 -6.63 -9.58 -13.68
C GLY A 105 -7.10 -8.81 -12.43
N ARG A 106 -6.10 -8.47 -11.61
CA ARG A 106 -6.18 -7.65 -10.39
C ARG A 106 -5.80 -6.20 -10.68
#